data_AF-A0A8S9YQZ4-F1
#
_entry.id   AF-A0A8S9YQZ4-F1
#
_cell.length_a   1.000
_cell.length_b   1.000
_cell.length_c   1.000
_cell.angle_alpha   90.00
_cell.angle_beta   90.00
_cell.angle_gamma   90.00
#
_symmetry.space_group_name_H-M   'P 1'
#
loop_
_entity.id
_entity.type
_entity.pdbx_description
1 polymer ?
#
loop_
_entity_poly.entity_id
_entity_poly.type
_entity_poly.pdbx_seq_one_letter_code
_entity_poly.pdbx_strand_id
1 'polypeptide(L)'
;MLTAGMVPALFADDERESIINDLRDQAVGAGYSTARESVWQYFVRKVAGNLHMVLCMSPVGDTLRTRCRNFPGVVNNTTIDWFFPWPEQALYAVVRVFISPKYTLVPEEQREAVIDHIVATHMSVQEYTTEFGQKFRRTVFVTPKHYLDYINTYKQ
;
A
#
# COMPACT_ATOMS: atom_id res chain seq x y z
N MET A 1 -5.32 4.15 -18.55
CA MET A 1 -6.00 3.62 -17.34
C MET A 1 -6.34 4.74 -16.37
N LEU A 2 -5.39 5.30 -15.61
CA LEU A 2 -5.71 6.30 -14.58
C LEU A 2 -6.27 7.61 -15.13
N THR A 3 -5.73 8.14 -16.25
CA THR A 3 -6.17 9.41 -16.85
C THR A 3 -7.43 9.29 -17.71
N ALA A 4 -7.43 8.36 -18.65
CA ALA A 4 -8.47 8.23 -19.69
C ALA A 4 -9.44 7.06 -19.47
N GLY A 5 -9.34 6.32 -18.36
CA GLY A 5 -10.17 5.12 -18.10
C GLY A 5 -9.83 3.90 -18.99
N MET A 6 -9.09 4.10 -20.08
CA MET A 6 -8.59 3.05 -20.97
C MET A 6 -7.13 3.31 -21.36
N VAL A 7 -6.48 2.31 -21.95
CA VAL A 7 -5.16 2.45 -22.59
C VAL A 7 -5.36 2.30 -24.09
N PRO A 8 -5.04 3.32 -24.90
CA PRO A 8 -5.09 3.20 -26.36
C PRO A 8 -4.18 2.06 -26.83
N ALA A 9 -4.65 1.28 -27.82
CA ALA A 9 -3.92 0.15 -28.38
C ALA A 9 -3.47 -0.90 -27.34
N LEU A 10 -4.20 -1.03 -26.22
CA LEU A 10 -3.95 -2.10 -25.25
C LEU A 10 -4.29 -3.48 -25.81
N PHE A 11 -5.36 -3.54 -26.59
CA PHE A 11 -5.86 -4.76 -27.22
C PHE A 11 -5.59 -4.70 -28.71
N ALA A 12 -5.20 -5.84 -29.28
CA ALA A 12 -5.18 -6.02 -30.72
C ALA A 12 -6.62 -6.08 -31.28
N ASP A 13 -6.76 -5.91 -32.60
CA ASP A 13 -8.08 -5.84 -33.24
C ASP A 13 -8.87 -7.14 -33.08
N ASP A 14 -8.20 -8.29 -33.14
CA ASP A 14 -8.78 -9.62 -32.94
C ASP A 14 -9.26 -9.84 -31.49
N GLU A 15 -8.47 -9.40 -30.50
CA GLU A 15 -8.87 -9.43 -29.08
C GLU A 15 -10.09 -8.54 -28.83
N ARG A 16 -10.11 -7.35 -29.45
CA ARG A 16 -11.24 -6.42 -29.34
C ARG A 16 -12.53 -7.02 -29.90
N GLU A 17 -12.46 -7.70 -31.03
CA GLU A 17 -13.61 -8.42 -31.62
C GLU A 17 -14.09 -9.55 -30.72
N SER A 18 -13.17 -10.34 -30.17
CA SER A 18 -13.49 -11.40 -29.22
C SER A 18 -14.27 -10.85 -28.03
N ILE A 19 -13.76 -9.79 -27.39
CA ILE A 19 -14.42 -9.14 -26.24
C ILE A 19 -15.81 -8.61 -26.60
N ILE A 20 -15.96 -8.00 -27.77
CA ILE A 20 -17.26 -7.46 -28.23
C ILE A 20 -18.27 -8.59 -28.44
N ASN A 21 -17.85 -9.73 -28.98
CA ASN A 21 -18.72 -10.87 -29.20
C ASN A 21 -19.17 -11.49 -27.87
N ASP A 22 -18.24 -11.66 -26.92
CA ASP A 22 -18.53 -12.24 -25.61
C ASP A 22 -19.47 -11.37 -24.75
N LEU A 23 -19.40 -10.04 -24.91
CA LEU A 23 -20.16 -9.09 -24.10
C LEU A 23 -21.45 -8.59 -24.76
N ARG A 24 -21.74 -9.00 -26.01
CA ARG A 24 -22.88 -8.49 -26.78
C ARG A 24 -24.21 -8.72 -26.06
N ASP A 25 -24.47 -9.95 -25.63
CA ASP A 25 -25.74 -10.29 -24.98
C ASP A 25 -25.91 -9.58 -23.63
N GLN A 26 -24.81 -9.43 -22.88
CA GLN A 26 -24.80 -8.69 -21.62
C GLN A 26 -25.03 -7.19 -21.83
N ALA A 27 -24.44 -6.60 -22.88
CA ALA A 27 -24.61 -5.19 -23.20
C ALA A 27 -26.07 -4.90 -23.59
N VAL A 28 -26.69 -5.76 -24.41
CA VAL A 28 -28.11 -5.64 -24.79
C VAL A 28 -29.01 -5.80 -23.56
N GLY A 29 -28.74 -6.77 -22.70
CA GLY A 29 -29.46 -6.94 -21.43
C GLY A 29 -29.35 -5.73 -20.49
N ALA A 30 -28.25 -4.98 -20.58
CA ALA A 30 -28.04 -3.73 -19.84
C ALA A 30 -28.59 -2.48 -20.55
N GLY A 31 -29.30 -2.64 -21.67
CA GLY A 31 -29.93 -1.54 -22.42
C GLY A 31 -29.03 -0.81 -23.42
N TYR A 32 -27.85 -1.34 -23.72
CA TYR A 32 -26.97 -0.80 -24.77
C TYR A 32 -27.38 -1.35 -26.15
N SER A 33 -27.08 -0.59 -27.22
CA SER A 33 -27.33 -1.07 -28.59
C SER A 33 -26.35 -2.16 -29.02
N THR A 34 -26.74 -2.95 -30.03
CA THR A 34 -25.92 -4.01 -30.64
C THR A 34 -24.75 -3.48 -31.49
N ALA A 35 -24.64 -2.16 -31.67
CA ALA A 35 -23.54 -1.56 -32.38
C ALA A 35 -22.21 -1.84 -31.66
N ARG A 36 -21.17 -2.18 -32.43
CA ARG A 36 -19.85 -2.55 -31.89
C ARG A 36 -19.27 -1.52 -30.91
N GLU A 37 -19.38 -0.24 -31.26
CA GLU A 37 -18.90 0.83 -30.39
C GLU A 37 -19.72 0.94 -29.10
N SER A 38 -21.03 0.69 -29.16
CA SER A 38 -21.91 0.68 -27.99
C SER A 38 -21.55 -0.44 -27.00
N VAL A 39 -21.27 -1.65 -27.52
CA VAL A 39 -20.80 -2.78 -26.70
C VAL A 39 -19.39 -2.51 -26.13
N TRP A 40 -18.52 -1.86 -26.91
CA TRP A 40 -17.19 -1.46 -26.44
C TRP A 40 -17.27 -0.43 -25.31
N GLN A 41 -18.14 0.57 -25.42
CA GLN A 41 -18.38 1.55 -24.35
C GLN A 41 -18.94 0.87 -23.09
N TYR A 42 -19.83 -0.12 -23.23
CA TYR A 42 -20.29 -0.93 -22.10
C TYR A 42 -19.13 -1.65 -21.41
N PHE A 43 -18.23 -2.28 -22.16
CA PHE A 43 -17.03 -2.93 -21.62
C PHE A 43 -16.15 -1.94 -20.84
N VAL A 44 -15.81 -0.79 -21.44
CA VAL A 44 -14.94 0.23 -20.79
C VAL A 44 -15.59 0.73 -19.50
N ARG A 45 -16.90 1.01 -19.50
CA ARG A 45 -17.63 1.41 -18.29
C ARG A 45 -17.63 0.32 -17.22
N LYS A 46 -17.84 -0.94 -17.62
CA LYS A 46 -17.81 -2.09 -16.71
C LYS A 46 -16.44 -2.25 -16.07
N VAL A 47 -15.35 -2.11 -16.84
CA VAL A 47 -13.98 -2.16 -16.30
C VAL A 47 -13.74 -0.99 -15.34
N ALA A 48 -14.11 0.23 -15.73
CA ALA A 48 -13.92 1.41 -14.89
C ALA A 48 -14.69 1.32 -13.55
N GLY A 49 -15.85 0.68 -13.54
CA GLY A 49 -16.65 0.49 -12.32
C GLY A 49 -16.14 -0.63 -11.39
N ASN A 50 -15.28 -1.53 -11.87
CA ASN A 50 -14.82 -2.70 -11.09
C ASN A 50 -13.31 -2.71 -10.83
N LEU A 51 -12.52 -1.94 -11.58
CA LEU A 51 -11.07 -1.91 -11.44
C LEU A 51 -10.64 -0.86 -10.41
N HIS A 52 -10.16 -1.31 -9.26
CA HIS A 52 -9.52 -0.47 -8.25
C HIS A 52 -8.02 -0.77 -8.21
N MET A 53 -7.19 0.24 -8.44
CA MET A 53 -5.73 0.12 -8.37
C MET A 53 -5.19 0.78 -7.11
N VAL A 54 -4.34 0.06 -6.38
CA VAL A 54 -3.61 0.58 -5.22
C VAL A 54 -2.12 0.54 -5.54
N LEU A 55 -1.46 1.69 -5.44
CA LEU A 55 -0.04 1.84 -5.73
C LEU A 55 0.72 2.17 -4.44
N CYS A 56 1.64 1.30 -4.04
CA CYS A 56 2.51 1.54 -2.90
C CYS A 56 3.88 2.02 -3.41
N MET A 57 4.24 3.27 -3.10
CA MET A 57 5.53 3.84 -3.49
C MET A 57 6.21 4.49 -2.28
N SER A 58 7.53 4.32 -2.19
CA SER A 58 8.31 5.00 -1.17
C SER A 58 8.42 6.49 -1.51
N PRO A 59 8.19 7.40 -0.55
CA PRO A 59 8.44 8.84 -0.74
C PRO A 59 9.93 9.19 -0.66
N VAL A 60 10.80 8.22 -0.34
CA VAL A 60 12.24 8.43 -0.22
C VAL A 60 12.88 8.58 -1.60
N GLY A 61 13.62 9.67 -1.80
CA GLY A 61 14.34 9.97 -3.04
C GLY A 61 13.47 10.58 -4.15
N ASP A 62 14.05 10.72 -5.33
CA ASP A 62 13.43 11.45 -6.45
C ASP A 62 12.52 10.59 -7.35
N THR A 63 12.46 9.28 -7.11
CA THR A 63 11.72 8.35 -7.98
C THR A 63 10.23 8.62 -7.98
N LEU A 64 9.61 8.80 -6.80
CA LEU A 64 8.18 9.12 -6.70
C LEU A 64 7.88 10.44 -7.41
N ARG A 65 8.69 11.48 -7.15
CA ARG A 65 8.57 12.78 -7.79
C ARG A 65 8.65 12.68 -9.32
N THR A 66 9.60 11.92 -9.84
CA THR A 66 9.79 11.71 -11.28
C THR A 66 8.59 10.98 -11.88
N ARG A 67 8.06 9.95 -11.21
CA ARG A 67 6.86 9.22 -11.64
C ARG A 67 5.62 10.11 -11.66
N CYS A 68 5.40 10.93 -10.63
CA CYS A 68 4.27 11.87 -10.61
C CYS A 68 4.35 12.92 -11.73
N ARG A 69 5.57 13.36 -12.10
CA ARG A 69 5.77 14.26 -13.25
C ARG A 69 5.50 13.58 -14.58
N ASN A 70 5.98 12.35 -14.76
CA ASN A 70 5.81 11.61 -16.01
C ASN A 70 4.36 11.12 -16.19
N PHE A 71 3.66 10.86 -15.09
CA PHE A 71 2.31 10.30 -15.07
C PHE A 71 1.38 11.12 -14.17
N PRO A 72 0.85 12.25 -14.65
CA PRO A 72 0.03 13.16 -13.84
C PRO A 72 -1.28 12.52 -13.32
N GLY A 73 -1.76 11.46 -13.98
CA GLY A 73 -2.92 10.69 -13.51
C GLY A 73 -2.73 10.03 -12.14
N VAL A 74 -1.49 9.80 -11.71
CA VAL A 74 -1.21 9.30 -10.36
C VAL A 74 -1.64 10.33 -9.30
N VAL A 75 -1.46 11.62 -9.55
CA VAL A 75 -1.82 12.67 -8.58
C VAL A 75 -3.26 13.13 -8.76
N ASN A 76 -3.71 13.29 -10.02
CA ASN A 76 -5.01 13.89 -10.30
C ASN A 76 -6.19 12.94 -10.11
N ASN A 77 -5.98 11.64 -10.32
CA ASN A 77 -7.06 10.65 -10.41
C ASN A 77 -6.91 9.51 -9.37
N THR A 78 -6.04 9.70 -8.36
CA THR A 78 -5.96 8.78 -7.20
C THR A 78 -6.05 9.58 -5.91
N THR A 79 -6.36 8.87 -4.81
CA THR A 79 -6.30 9.45 -3.47
C THR A 79 -4.95 9.11 -2.85
N ILE A 80 -4.25 10.13 -2.36
CA ILE A 80 -2.95 9.96 -1.71
C ILE A 80 -3.19 9.66 -0.23
N ASP A 81 -2.73 8.50 0.21
CA ASP A 81 -2.69 8.10 1.61
C ASP A 81 -1.23 8.03 2.09
N TRP A 82 -0.91 8.76 3.16
CA TRP A 82 0.45 8.91 3.67
C TRP A 82 0.70 7.94 4.82
N PHE A 83 1.65 7.03 4.61
CA PHE A 83 2.09 6.09 5.63
C PHE A 83 3.23 6.69 6.43
N PHE A 84 2.90 7.23 7.60
CA PHE A 84 3.87 7.74 8.55
C PHE A 84 4.49 6.61 9.39
N PRO A 85 5.66 6.84 10.01
CA PRO A 85 6.16 5.97 11.06
C PRO A 85 5.09 5.71 12.11
N TRP A 86 5.06 4.50 12.67
CA TRP A 86 4.09 4.16 13.70
C TRP A 86 4.27 5.08 14.91
N PRO A 87 3.20 5.75 15.36
CA PRO A 87 3.25 6.54 16.58
C PRO A 87 3.46 5.61 17.78
N GLU A 88 3.92 6.17 18.89
CA GLU A 88 4.22 5.42 20.11
C GLU A 88 3.02 4.55 20.56
N GLN A 89 1.81 5.08 20.47
CA GLN A 89 0.57 4.37 20.83
C GLN A 89 0.32 3.14 19.95
N ALA A 90 0.71 3.20 18.67
CA ALA A 90 0.62 2.05 17.77
C ALA A 90 1.68 0.99 18.13
N LEU A 91 2.89 1.41 18.52
CA LEU A 91 3.93 0.49 19.02
C LEU A 91 3.44 -0.27 20.27
N TYR A 92 2.88 0.45 21.24
CA TYR A 92 2.24 -0.15 22.43
C TYR A 92 1.14 -1.14 22.06
N ALA A 93 0.23 -0.75 21.16
CA ALA A 93 -0.88 -1.60 20.74
C ALA A 93 -0.39 -2.91 20.11
N VAL A 94 0.65 -2.84 19.27
CA VAL A 94 1.26 -4.02 18.64
C VAL A 94 1.90 -4.90 19.71
N VAL A 95 2.80 -4.38 20.54
CA VAL A 95 3.50 -5.18 21.54
C VAL A 95 2.55 -5.85 22.53
N ARG A 96 1.47 -5.19 22.95
CA ARG A 96 0.46 -5.77 23.85
C ARG A 96 -0.22 -7.02 23.27
N VAL A 97 -0.34 -7.09 21.94
CA VAL A 97 -0.84 -8.31 21.27
C VAL A 97 0.21 -9.42 21.30
N PHE A 98 1.49 -9.08 21.12
CA PHE A 98 2.57 -10.06 21.07
C PHE A 98 2.96 -10.61 22.44
N ILE A 99 3.02 -9.76 23.46
CA ILE A 99 3.30 -10.06 24.88
C ILE A 99 1.96 -10.09 25.64
N SER A 100 1.03 -10.91 25.15
CA SER A 100 -0.26 -11.10 25.80
C SER A 100 -0.13 -11.93 27.09
N PRO A 101 -1.16 -11.99 27.96
CA PRO A 101 -1.17 -12.85 29.15
C PRO A 101 -0.92 -14.34 28.88
N LYS A 102 -1.06 -14.79 27.63
CA LYS A 102 -0.75 -16.16 27.21
C LYS A 102 0.75 -16.43 27.11
N TYR A 103 1.59 -15.38 27.06
CA TYR A 103 3.03 -15.50 27.01
C TYR A 103 3.59 -15.61 28.44
N THR A 104 3.78 -16.85 28.89
CA THR A 104 4.10 -17.17 30.30
C THR A 104 5.55 -16.86 30.70
N LEU A 105 6.43 -16.55 29.75
CA LEU A 105 7.83 -16.21 30.02
C LEU A 105 7.98 -14.85 30.72
N VAL A 106 7.01 -13.94 30.54
CA VAL A 106 7.01 -12.63 31.20
C VAL A 106 5.99 -12.65 32.33
N PRO A 107 6.42 -12.51 33.60
CA PRO A 107 5.51 -12.40 34.75
C PRO A 107 4.53 -11.25 34.57
N GLU A 108 3.30 -11.42 35.05
CA GLU A 108 2.24 -10.41 34.96
C GLU A 108 2.69 -9.05 35.52
N GLU A 109 3.38 -9.06 36.66
CA GLU A 109 3.87 -7.87 37.37
C GLU A 109 4.91 -7.08 36.57
N GLN A 110 5.67 -7.74 35.71
CA GLN A 110 6.74 -7.12 34.91
C GLN A 110 6.30 -6.80 33.48
N ARG A 111 5.08 -7.20 33.09
CA ARG A 111 4.66 -7.11 31.69
C ARG A 111 4.65 -5.69 31.17
N GLU A 112 4.00 -4.75 31.87
CA GLU A 112 3.97 -3.36 31.41
C GLU A 112 5.38 -2.77 31.34
N ALA A 113 6.26 -3.07 32.30
CA ALA A 113 7.65 -2.60 32.26
C ALA A 113 8.43 -3.16 31.04
N VAL A 114 8.21 -4.43 30.67
CA VAL A 114 8.81 -5.02 29.46
C VAL A 114 8.26 -4.36 28.20
N ILE A 115 6.95 -4.11 28.17
CA ILE A 115 6.29 -3.44 27.05
C ILE A 115 6.84 -2.02 26.85
N ASP A 116 6.91 -1.24 27.93
CA ASP A 116 7.48 0.12 27.94
C ASP A 116 8.93 0.09 27.46
N HIS A 117 9.73 -0.88 27.92
CA HIS A 117 11.12 -1.02 27.51
C HIS A 117 11.28 -1.33 26.01
N ILE A 118 10.45 -2.22 25.46
CA ILE A 118 10.47 -2.59 24.03
C ILE A 118 10.12 -1.37 23.18
N VAL A 119 9.10 -0.59 23.57
CA VAL A 119 8.71 0.64 22.86
C VAL A 119 9.81 1.69 22.95
N ALA A 120 10.31 1.98 24.16
CA ALA A 120 11.36 2.96 24.38
C ALA A 120 12.64 2.63 23.61
N THR A 121 13.03 1.35 23.57
CA THR A 121 14.18 0.87 22.80
C THR A 121 13.99 1.18 21.32
N HIS A 122 12.83 0.83 20.74
CA HIS A 122 12.56 1.11 19.32
C HIS A 122 12.58 2.60 19.00
N MET A 123 11.97 3.43 19.85
CA MET A 123 11.96 4.89 19.70
C MET A 123 13.37 5.47 19.73
N SER A 124 14.22 5.03 20.67
CA SER A 124 15.61 5.51 20.76
C SER A 124 16.42 5.20 19.50
N VAL A 125 16.18 4.05 18.85
CA VAL A 125 16.86 3.69 17.60
C VAL A 125 16.51 4.67 16.48
N GLN A 126 15.27 5.19 16.42
CA GLN A 126 14.89 6.21 15.45
C GLN A 126 15.69 7.51 15.64
N GLU A 127 15.94 7.91 16.88
CA GLU A 127 16.79 9.07 17.21
C GLU A 127 18.25 8.82 16.82
N TYR A 128 18.81 7.68 17.22
CA TYR A 128 20.20 7.32 16.92
C TYR A 128 20.47 7.18 15.42
N THR A 129 19.52 6.67 14.62
CA THR A 129 19.71 6.61 13.17
C THR A 129 19.82 7.99 12.54
N THR A 130 19.16 9.00 13.09
CA THR A 130 19.28 10.39 12.63
C THR A 130 20.68 10.93 12.95
N GLU A 131 21.16 10.74 14.18
CA GLU A 131 22.50 11.15 14.59
C GLU A 131 23.60 10.44 13.78
N PHE A 132 23.43 9.13 13.55
CA PHE A 132 24.34 8.33 12.74
C PHE A 132 24.44 8.84 11.30
N GLY A 133 23.30 9.19 10.69
CA GLY A 133 23.26 9.79 9.36
C GLY A 133 23.99 11.13 9.28
N GLN A 134 23.88 11.96 10.32
CA GLN A 134 24.59 13.24 10.39
C GLN A 134 26.10 13.06 10.51
N LYS A 135 26.55 12.14 11.37
CA LYS A 135 27.98 11.90 11.65
C LYS A 135 28.69 11.17 10.50
N PHE A 136 28.09 10.11 9.97
CA PHE A 136 28.76 9.18 9.06
C PHE A 136 28.29 9.30 7.60
N ARG A 137 27.33 10.19 7.30
CA ARG A 137 26.74 10.36 5.96
C ARG A 137 26.16 9.06 5.38
N ARG A 138 25.72 8.15 6.26
CA ARG A 138 25.11 6.87 5.90
C ARG A 138 23.71 6.81 6.49
N THR A 139 22.71 6.68 5.63
CA THR A 139 21.30 6.59 6.05
C THR A 139 20.95 5.14 6.36
N VAL A 140 20.40 4.91 7.55
CA VAL A 140 19.83 3.63 7.96
C VAL A 140 18.34 3.84 8.18
N PHE A 141 17.51 2.93 7.66
CA PHE A 141 16.06 3.04 7.76
C PHE A 141 15.51 2.08 8.80
N VAL A 142 14.78 2.61 9.77
CA VAL A 142 13.99 1.83 10.73
C VAL A 142 12.60 1.68 10.16
N THR A 143 12.07 0.45 10.14
CA THR A 143 10.74 0.15 9.57
C THR A 143 9.91 -0.60 10.60
N PRO A 144 8.57 -0.58 10.50
CA PRO A 144 7.71 -1.42 11.33
C PRO A 144 8.09 -2.90 11.29
N LYS A 145 8.64 -3.39 10.16
CA LYS A 145 9.15 -4.75 10.06
C LYS A 145 10.29 -5.01 11.04
N HIS A 146 11.27 -4.10 11.16
CA HIS A 146 12.34 -4.23 12.15
C HIS A 146 11.81 -4.29 13.59
N TYR A 147 10.71 -3.58 13.89
CA TYR A 147 10.06 -3.67 15.19
C TYR A 147 9.43 -5.05 15.45
N LEU A 148 8.71 -5.58 14.45
CA LEU A 148 8.12 -6.91 14.54
C LEU A 148 9.20 -8.01 14.67
N ASP A 149 10.29 -7.89 13.90
CA ASP A 149 11.42 -8.81 13.98
C ASP A 149 12.07 -8.76 15.36
N TYR A 150 12.28 -7.56 15.92
CA TYR A 150 12.78 -7.37 17.29
C TYR A 150 11.91 -8.09 18.33
N ILE A 151 10.58 -7.90 18.28
CA ILE A 151 9.66 -8.57 19.21
C ILE A 151 9.69 -10.09 19.03
N ASN A 152 9.75 -10.57 17.79
CA ASN A 152 9.82 -12.00 17.52
C ASN A 152 11.12 -12.62 18.04
N THR A 153 12.26 -11.93 17.90
CA THR A 153 13.53 -12.35 18.48
C THR A 153 13.49 -12.35 20.01
N TYR A 154 12.86 -11.34 20.63
CA TYR A 154 12.70 -11.30 22.09
C TYR A 154 11.87 -12.48 22.62
N LYS A 155 10.94 -13.00 21.82
CA LYS A 155 10.05 -14.10 22.21
C LYS A 155 10.68 -15.50 22.15
N GLN A 156 11.80 -15.65 21.43
CA GLN A 156 12.55 -16.90 21.34
C GLN A 156 13.31 -17.18 22.64
#